data_AF-A0A6G6K895-F1
#
_entry.id   AF-A0A6G6K895-F1
#
_cell.length_a   1.000
_cell.length_b   1.000
_cell.length_c   1.000
_cell.angle_alpha   90.00
_cell.angle_beta   90.00
_cell.angle_gamma   90.00
#
_symmetry.space_group_name_H-M   'P 1'
#
loop_
_entity.id
_entity.type
_entity.pdbx_description
1 polymer ?
#
loop_
_entity_poly.entity_id
_entity_poly.type
_entity_poly.pdbx_seq_one_letter_code
_entity_poly.pdbx_strand_id
1 'polypeptide(L)'
;MYLATVTFGACRKSERAQFEDAAESYLGELSRGGQIDGAFMLSRSKGQLIAQVLVAAVGAWETRHHSAHGKAELKKVVALFGEAPLWRVLDDDVPERQLSWKGAPHLYLFTNALDRSSPVCRGDGGAQVPVFRVPVSTDIKERLREWQRSYRHHDHLWLASGTLEMAAYRELADSESELSREGRELCWMVESATGIPTYYYLMRYWSRRPSVEARRSCPGCGCAWRVERSEEGRPRFCDFEFKCDRCRLVSNQGVSTDGGRYTGIGEFRREKVR
;
A
#
# COMPACT_ATOMS: atom_id res chain seq x y z
N MET A 1 -0.52 -4.80 10.88
CA MET A 1 -0.86 -6.20 10.50
C MET A 1 -0.63 -7.07 11.72
N TYR A 2 -1.31 -8.21 11.80
CA TYR A 2 -1.24 -9.13 12.92
C TYR A 2 -0.80 -10.50 12.43
N LEU A 3 0.03 -11.21 13.20
CA LEU A 3 0.34 -12.61 12.90
C LEU A 3 -0.86 -13.47 13.28
N ALA A 4 -1.31 -14.33 12.39
CA ALA A 4 -2.39 -15.27 12.64
C ALA A 4 -2.05 -16.66 12.12
N THR A 5 -2.53 -17.67 12.84
CA THR A 5 -2.62 -19.04 12.36
C THR A 5 -4.00 -19.27 11.75
N VAL A 6 -4.01 -19.87 10.57
CA VAL A 6 -5.20 -20.43 9.92
C VAL A 6 -5.09 -21.94 9.97
N THR A 7 -6.04 -22.61 10.60
CA THR A 7 -6.14 -24.07 10.62
C THR A 7 -7.23 -24.50 9.67
N PHE A 8 -6.87 -25.23 8.60
CA PHE A 8 -7.82 -25.68 7.60
C PHE A 8 -8.52 -26.99 7.98
N GLY A 9 -7.79 -27.91 8.62
CA GLY A 9 -8.31 -29.21 9.05
C GLY A 9 -7.34 -30.35 8.76
N ALA A 10 -7.81 -31.59 8.94
CA ALA A 10 -7.01 -32.78 8.70
C ALA A 10 -6.76 -32.99 7.20
N CYS A 11 -5.54 -33.42 6.84
CA CYS A 11 -5.15 -33.69 5.46
C CYS A 11 -4.64 -35.14 5.30
N ARG A 12 -5.25 -35.91 4.41
CA ARG A 12 -4.81 -37.27 4.07
C ARG A 12 -3.51 -37.22 3.28
N LYS A 13 -2.57 -38.12 3.56
CA LYS A 13 -1.24 -38.12 2.90
C LYS A 13 -1.31 -38.31 1.39
N SER A 14 -2.25 -39.13 0.90
CA SER A 14 -2.40 -39.46 -0.52
C SER A 14 -2.96 -38.31 -1.38
N GLU A 15 -3.65 -37.35 -0.77
CA GLU A 15 -4.35 -36.25 -1.45
C GLU A 15 -3.72 -34.89 -1.12
N ARG A 16 -2.50 -34.91 -0.59
CA ARG A 16 -1.84 -33.72 -0.01
C ARG A 16 -1.87 -32.50 -0.93
N ALA A 17 -1.47 -32.66 -2.18
CA ALA A 17 -1.38 -31.57 -3.14
C ALA A 17 -2.73 -30.85 -3.31
N GLN A 18 -3.82 -31.60 -3.45
CA GLN A 18 -5.17 -31.04 -3.59
C GLN A 18 -5.59 -30.18 -2.39
N PHE A 19 -5.24 -30.62 -1.18
CA PHE A 19 -5.55 -29.89 0.06
C PHE A 19 -4.70 -28.62 0.19
N GLU A 20 -3.43 -28.70 -0.18
CA GLU A 20 -2.51 -27.55 -0.21
C GLU A 20 -2.98 -26.53 -1.27
N ASP A 21 -3.27 -26.96 -2.50
CA ASP A 21 -3.75 -26.12 -3.60
C ASP A 21 -5.05 -25.37 -3.23
N ALA A 22 -5.99 -26.04 -2.56
CA ALA A 22 -7.24 -25.42 -2.11
C ALA A 22 -6.99 -24.34 -1.04
N ALA A 23 -6.08 -24.61 -0.10
CA ALA A 23 -5.69 -23.65 0.94
C ALA A 23 -4.97 -22.44 0.31
N GLU A 24 -4.02 -22.67 -0.58
CA GLU A 24 -3.26 -21.63 -1.27
C GLU A 24 -4.16 -20.76 -2.15
N SER A 25 -5.09 -21.37 -2.89
CA SER A 25 -6.05 -20.65 -3.72
C SER A 25 -6.92 -19.71 -2.89
N TYR A 26 -7.44 -20.20 -1.75
CA TYR A 26 -8.21 -19.38 -0.82
C TYR A 26 -7.39 -18.23 -0.21
N LEU A 27 -6.16 -18.51 0.26
CA LEU A 27 -5.28 -17.46 0.79
C LEU A 27 -4.87 -16.46 -0.29
N GLY A 28 -4.71 -16.90 -1.54
CA GLY A 28 -4.47 -16.05 -2.70
C GLY A 28 -5.60 -15.04 -2.90
N GLU A 29 -6.86 -15.47 -2.80
CA GLU A 29 -8.02 -14.57 -2.89
C GLU A 29 -8.06 -13.53 -1.76
N LEU A 30 -7.72 -13.94 -0.53
CA LEU A 30 -7.62 -13.01 0.60
C LEU A 30 -6.45 -12.02 0.44
N SER A 31 -5.37 -12.43 -0.24
CA SER A 31 -4.24 -11.56 -0.55
C SER A 31 -4.62 -10.49 -1.57
N ARG A 32 -5.30 -10.89 -2.65
CA ARG A 32 -5.82 -9.99 -3.71
C ARG A 32 -6.77 -8.94 -3.15
N GLY A 33 -7.71 -9.35 -2.29
CA GLY A 33 -8.68 -8.42 -1.67
C GLY A 33 -8.09 -7.52 -0.58
N GLY A 34 -6.83 -7.73 -0.18
CA GLY A 34 -6.16 -6.92 0.83
C GLY A 34 -6.45 -7.30 2.28
N GLN A 35 -7.01 -8.50 2.52
CA GLN A 35 -7.23 -9.04 3.86
C GLN A 35 -5.91 -9.53 4.49
N ILE A 36 -4.97 -10.02 3.69
CA ILE A 36 -3.65 -10.51 4.14
C ILE A 36 -2.51 -9.92 3.28
N ASP A 37 -1.27 -9.88 3.82
CA ASP A 37 -0.08 -9.37 3.10
C ASP A 37 0.20 -10.14 1.80
N GLY A 38 -0.04 -11.45 1.82
CA GLY A 38 0.17 -12.38 0.71
C GLY A 38 1.35 -13.32 0.91
N ALA A 39 2.29 -12.99 1.79
CA ALA A 39 3.26 -13.96 2.28
C ALA A 39 2.61 -14.87 3.32
N PHE A 40 2.75 -16.18 3.14
CA PHE A 40 2.28 -17.19 4.08
C PHE A 40 3.18 -18.41 4.10
N MET A 41 3.18 -19.12 5.22
CA MET A 41 3.90 -20.38 5.39
C MET A 41 2.89 -21.50 5.63
N LEU A 42 2.74 -22.37 4.64
CA LEU A 42 1.90 -23.56 4.75
C LEU A 42 2.70 -24.71 5.38
N SER A 43 2.13 -25.38 6.37
CA SER A 43 2.79 -26.48 7.07
C SER A 43 1.79 -27.48 7.63
N ARG A 44 2.29 -28.66 8.03
CA ARG A 44 1.51 -29.65 8.76
C ARG A 44 1.93 -29.68 10.22
N SER A 45 0.98 -29.57 11.12
CA SER A 45 1.21 -29.70 12.56
C SER A 45 0.13 -30.57 13.17
N LYS A 46 0.54 -31.59 13.94
CA LYS A 46 -0.38 -32.55 14.60
C LYS A 46 -1.44 -33.14 13.66
N GLY A 47 -1.06 -33.43 12.41
CA GLY A 47 -1.95 -34.00 11.39
C GLY A 47 -2.84 -33.00 10.64
N GLN A 48 -2.89 -31.73 11.07
CA GLN A 48 -3.67 -30.67 10.44
C GLN A 48 -2.82 -29.86 9.47
N LEU A 49 -3.45 -29.36 8.41
CA LEU A 49 -2.88 -28.34 7.53
C LEU A 49 -3.12 -26.95 8.15
N ILE A 50 -2.03 -26.21 8.33
CA ILE A 50 -2.04 -24.87 8.92
C ILE A 50 -1.26 -23.89 8.05
N ALA A 51 -1.67 -22.63 8.07
CA ALA A 51 -0.91 -21.53 7.49
C ALA A 51 -0.60 -20.46 8.54
N GLN A 52 0.61 -19.93 8.53
CA GLN A 52 0.94 -18.68 9.23
C GLN A 52 0.84 -17.52 8.24
N VAL A 53 0.06 -16.50 8.59
CA VAL A 53 -0.25 -15.36 7.71
C VAL A 53 -0.18 -14.04 8.47
N LEU A 54 0.10 -12.96 7.75
CA LEU A 54 -0.07 -11.60 8.27
C LEU A 54 -1.42 -11.05 7.82
N VAL A 55 -2.32 -10.78 8.76
CA VAL A 55 -3.66 -10.22 8.50
C VAL A 55 -3.65 -8.69 8.62
N ALA A 56 -4.40 -8.02 7.74
CA ALA A 56 -4.48 -6.56 7.72
C ALA A 56 -5.26 -6.00 8.91
N ALA A 57 -6.27 -6.74 9.40
CA ALA A 57 -7.01 -6.43 10.61
C ALA A 57 -7.61 -7.69 11.24
N VAL A 58 -7.93 -7.65 12.54
CA VAL A 58 -8.76 -8.68 13.18
C VAL A 58 -10.12 -8.73 12.48
N GLY A 59 -10.59 -9.94 12.18
CA GLY A 59 -11.85 -10.16 11.44
C GLY A 59 -11.75 -9.91 9.94
N ALA A 60 -10.55 -9.62 9.39
CA ALA A 60 -10.40 -9.45 7.94
C ALA A 60 -10.84 -10.69 7.14
N TRP A 61 -10.76 -11.89 7.74
CA TRP A 61 -11.17 -13.16 7.15
C TRP A 61 -12.70 -13.43 7.19
N GLU A 62 -13.51 -12.51 7.69
CA GLU A 62 -14.97 -12.68 7.69
C GLU A 62 -15.54 -12.60 6.27
N THR A 63 -16.47 -13.50 5.94
CA THR A 63 -17.06 -13.68 4.59
C THR A 63 -17.68 -12.41 3.99
N ARG A 64 -18.06 -11.43 4.81
CA ARG A 64 -18.56 -10.12 4.35
C ARG A 64 -17.50 -9.31 3.60
N HIS A 65 -16.22 -9.60 3.81
CA HIS A 65 -15.09 -8.93 3.16
C HIS A 65 -14.62 -9.67 1.90
N HIS A 66 -15.14 -10.88 1.63
CA HIS A 66 -14.72 -11.70 0.50
C HIS A 66 -15.28 -11.19 -0.83
N SER A 67 -14.45 -11.24 -1.86
CA SER A 67 -14.88 -11.17 -3.25
C SER A 67 -15.79 -12.36 -3.59
N ALA A 68 -16.44 -12.31 -4.75
CA ALA A 68 -17.21 -13.47 -5.25
C ALA A 68 -16.31 -14.71 -5.39
N HIS A 69 -15.08 -14.54 -5.90
CA HIS A 69 -14.08 -15.60 -6.01
C HIS A 69 -13.62 -16.10 -4.64
N GLY A 70 -13.31 -15.22 -3.69
CA GLY A 70 -12.96 -15.62 -2.32
C GLY A 70 -14.05 -16.43 -1.62
N LYS A 71 -15.34 -16.11 -1.85
CA LYS A 71 -16.46 -16.92 -1.37
C LYS A 71 -16.52 -18.29 -2.05
N ALA A 72 -16.21 -18.37 -3.34
CA ALA A 72 -16.16 -19.62 -4.08
C ALA A 72 -15.01 -20.52 -3.61
N GLU A 73 -13.81 -19.96 -3.41
CA GLU A 73 -12.66 -20.71 -2.87
C GLU A 73 -12.91 -21.17 -1.44
N LEU A 74 -13.53 -20.34 -0.59
CA LEU A 74 -13.93 -20.76 0.75
C LEU A 74 -14.89 -21.96 0.72
N LYS A 75 -15.85 -22.00 -0.22
CA LYS A 75 -16.74 -23.16 -0.38
C LYS A 75 -15.98 -24.43 -0.77
N LYS A 76 -14.97 -24.33 -1.63
CA LYS A 76 -14.12 -25.48 -2.01
C LYS A 76 -13.34 -25.99 -0.80
N VAL A 77 -12.77 -25.07 -0.01
CA VAL A 77 -12.09 -25.40 1.24
C VAL A 77 -13.05 -26.13 2.20
N VAL A 78 -14.25 -25.58 2.44
CA VAL A 78 -15.23 -26.24 3.32
C VAL A 78 -15.63 -27.62 2.80
N ALA A 79 -15.83 -27.78 1.49
CA ALA A 79 -16.16 -29.07 0.91
C ALA A 79 -15.04 -30.11 1.06
N LEU A 80 -13.78 -29.68 0.98
CA LEU A 80 -12.61 -30.56 1.03
C LEU A 80 -12.20 -30.93 2.46
N PHE A 81 -12.23 -29.95 3.38
CA PHE A 81 -11.82 -30.13 4.77
C PHE A 81 -12.98 -30.52 5.70
N GLY A 82 -14.22 -30.34 5.26
CA GLY A 82 -15.45 -30.61 6.03
C GLY A 82 -15.88 -29.47 6.94
N GLU A 83 -15.05 -28.46 7.13
CA GLU A 83 -15.32 -27.30 8.00
C GLU A 83 -14.68 -26.02 7.47
N ALA A 84 -15.11 -24.88 7.99
CA ALA A 84 -14.50 -23.59 7.67
C ALA A 84 -13.14 -23.44 8.39
N PRO A 85 -12.15 -22.77 7.78
CA PRO A 85 -10.86 -22.55 8.43
C PRO A 85 -11.01 -21.79 9.74
N LEU A 86 -10.31 -22.26 10.78
CA LEU A 86 -10.27 -21.62 12.08
C LEU A 86 -9.13 -20.60 12.12
N TRP A 87 -9.44 -19.39 12.58
CA TRP A 87 -8.49 -18.29 12.65
C TRP A 87 -8.13 -17.99 14.10
N ARG A 88 -6.83 -17.86 14.37
CA ARG A 88 -6.31 -17.46 15.68
C ARG A 88 -5.22 -16.40 15.50
N VAL A 89 -5.45 -15.21 16.04
CA VAL A 89 -4.43 -14.16 16.13
C VAL A 89 -3.43 -14.56 17.22
N LEU A 90 -2.14 -14.40 16.93
CA LEU A 90 -1.03 -14.74 17.83
C LEU A 90 -0.39 -13.51 18.49
N ASP A 91 -0.97 -12.33 18.28
CA ASP A 91 -0.48 -11.05 18.76
C ASP A 91 -1.27 -10.66 20.01
N ASP A 92 -0.61 -10.65 21.17
CA ASP A 92 -1.23 -10.45 22.48
C ASP A 92 -1.42 -8.94 22.82
N ASP A 93 -0.55 -8.07 22.30
CA ASP A 93 -0.51 -6.63 22.60
C ASP A 93 -0.80 -5.79 21.34
N VAL A 94 -2.02 -5.90 20.84
CA VAL A 94 -2.45 -5.15 19.66
C VAL A 94 -2.83 -3.71 20.02
N PRO A 95 -2.06 -2.68 19.63
CA PRO A 95 -2.48 -1.30 19.83
C PRO A 95 -3.73 -1.01 19.02
N GLU A 96 -4.65 -0.23 19.59
CA GLU A 96 -5.83 0.24 18.88
C GLU A 96 -5.40 1.12 17.69
N ARG A 97 -5.87 0.78 16.49
CA ARG A 97 -5.53 1.50 15.25
C ARG A 97 -6.79 2.08 14.63
N GLN A 98 -6.69 3.30 14.14
CA GLN A 98 -7.74 3.89 13.31
C GLN A 98 -7.69 3.29 11.89
N LEU A 99 -8.40 2.18 11.71
CA LEU A 99 -8.41 1.39 10.47
C LEU A 99 -9.54 1.79 9.50
N SER A 100 -10.20 2.92 9.74
CA SER A 100 -11.29 3.42 8.91
C SER A 100 -10.83 4.63 8.10
N TRP A 101 -11.27 4.75 6.86
CA TRP A 101 -11.11 5.97 6.05
C TRP A 101 -12.08 7.08 6.47
N LYS A 102 -13.20 6.73 7.12
CA LYS A 102 -14.26 7.69 7.45
C LYS A 102 -13.73 8.80 8.38
N GLY A 103 -14.15 10.03 8.12
CA GLY A 103 -13.75 11.21 8.88
C GLY A 103 -12.29 11.62 8.70
N ALA A 104 -11.55 11.05 7.73
CA ALA A 104 -10.23 11.58 7.38
C ALA A 104 -10.40 12.93 6.66
N PRO A 105 -9.59 13.97 6.98
CA PRO A 105 -9.64 15.24 6.25
C PRO A 105 -9.14 15.09 4.81
N HIS A 106 -8.21 14.17 4.60
CA HIS A 106 -7.75 13.69 3.30
C HIS A 106 -7.15 12.30 3.46
N LEU A 107 -7.00 11.59 2.34
CA LEU A 107 -6.24 10.36 2.23
C LEU A 107 -4.98 10.61 1.40
N TYR A 108 -3.99 9.74 1.53
CA TYR A 108 -2.87 9.71 0.61
C TYR A 108 -2.40 8.29 0.31
N LEU A 109 -1.88 8.08 -0.89
CA LEU A 109 -1.32 6.80 -1.32
C LEU A 109 0.20 6.81 -1.14
N PHE A 110 0.71 5.96 -0.25
CA PHE A 110 2.12 5.84 0.08
C PHE A 110 2.45 4.47 0.69
N THR A 111 3.63 3.97 0.37
CA THR A 111 4.27 2.84 1.05
C THR A 111 5.79 3.05 0.97
N ASN A 112 6.58 2.18 1.62
CA ASN A 112 8.02 2.11 1.41
C ASN A 112 8.45 0.64 1.34
N ALA A 113 9.71 0.39 0.99
CA ALA A 113 10.31 -0.93 0.83
C ALA A 113 9.97 -1.91 1.98
N LEU A 114 10.02 -1.41 3.21
CA LEU A 114 9.85 -2.21 4.43
C LEU A 114 8.39 -2.40 4.84
N ASP A 115 7.49 -1.54 4.33
CA ASP A 115 6.11 -1.53 4.75
C ASP A 115 5.24 -2.49 3.95
N ARG A 116 4.68 -3.46 4.67
CA ARG A 116 3.81 -4.52 4.14
C ARG A 116 2.31 -4.24 4.34
N SER A 117 1.98 -3.16 5.05
CA SER A 117 0.60 -2.83 5.39
C SER A 117 -0.14 -2.15 4.22
N SER A 118 -1.26 -1.49 4.46
CA SER A 118 -2.03 -0.89 3.34
C SER A 118 -1.34 0.37 2.79
N PRO A 119 -1.34 0.58 1.45
CA PRO A 119 -0.80 1.80 0.86
C PRO A 119 -1.71 3.03 1.05
N VAL A 120 -2.96 2.86 1.51
CA VAL A 120 -3.90 3.97 1.71
C VAL A 120 -3.76 4.49 3.13
N CYS A 121 -3.34 5.74 3.28
CA CYS A 121 -3.04 6.38 4.56
C CYS A 121 -3.99 7.55 4.83
N ARG A 122 -4.26 7.82 6.10
CA ARG A 122 -5.02 8.99 6.53
C ARG A 122 -4.12 10.20 6.75
N GLY A 123 -4.60 11.37 6.33
CA GLY A 123 -3.87 12.63 6.45
C GLY A 123 -3.84 13.29 7.84
N ASP A 124 -4.59 12.78 8.83
CA ASP A 124 -4.66 13.35 10.18
C ASP A 124 -3.75 12.67 11.22
N GLY A 125 -3.13 11.55 10.85
CA GLY A 125 -2.19 10.83 11.71
C GLY A 125 -1.33 9.77 11.03
N GLY A 126 -1.43 9.63 9.70
CA GLY A 126 -0.68 8.64 8.92
C GLY A 126 -1.16 7.19 9.10
N ALA A 127 -2.24 6.96 9.84
CA ALA A 127 -2.77 5.62 10.04
C ALA A 127 -3.23 5.01 8.71
N GLN A 128 -2.88 3.75 8.50
CA GLN A 128 -3.19 3.03 7.27
C GLN A 128 -4.56 2.37 7.31
N VAL A 129 -5.34 2.61 6.26
CA VAL A 129 -6.66 2.04 6.06
C VAL A 129 -6.52 0.73 5.30
N PRO A 130 -6.82 -0.44 5.89
CA PRO A 130 -6.75 -1.72 5.19
C PRO A 130 -7.51 -1.71 3.86
N VAL A 131 -6.85 -2.17 2.77
CA VAL A 131 -7.42 -2.15 1.41
C VAL A 131 -8.80 -2.80 1.35
N PHE A 132 -9.02 -3.91 2.07
CA PHE A 132 -10.31 -4.59 2.07
C PHE A 132 -11.47 -3.72 2.61
N ARG A 133 -11.17 -2.68 3.41
CA ARG A 133 -12.13 -1.71 3.97
C ARG A 133 -12.35 -0.47 3.10
N VAL A 134 -11.52 -0.27 2.07
CA VAL A 134 -11.70 0.82 1.10
C VAL A 134 -12.93 0.48 0.23
N PRO A 135 -13.88 1.42 0.03
CA PRO A 135 -15.18 1.14 -0.58
C PRO A 135 -15.13 1.12 -2.12
N VAL A 136 -14.09 0.50 -2.68
CA VAL A 136 -13.87 0.34 -4.12
C VAL A 136 -14.15 -1.10 -4.56
N SER A 137 -14.25 -1.34 -5.87
CA SER A 137 -14.46 -2.68 -6.43
C SER A 137 -13.28 -3.62 -6.13
N THR A 138 -13.50 -4.93 -6.27
CA THR A 138 -12.44 -5.95 -6.08
C THR A 138 -11.25 -5.68 -7.00
N ASP A 139 -11.49 -5.34 -8.27
CA ASP A 139 -10.42 -5.08 -9.24
C ASP A 139 -9.55 -3.89 -8.82
N ILE A 140 -10.16 -2.83 -8.28
CA ILE A 140 -9.40 -1.67 -7.76
C ILE A 140 -8.61 -2.04 -6.51
N LYS A 141 -9.13 -2.92 -5.65
CA LYS A 141 -8.38 -3.44 -4.49
C LYS A 141 -7.16 -4.23 -4.94
N GLU A 142 -7.29 -5.07 -5.95
CA GLU A 142 -6.17 -5.83 -6.51
C GLU A 142 -5.13 -4.89 -7.11
N ARG A 143 -5.54 -3.91 -7.93
CA ARG A 143 -4.64 -2.88 -8.47
C ARG A 143 -3.92 -2.07 -7.38
N LEU A 144 -4.59 -1.73 -6.27
CA LEU A 144 -3.94 -1.09 -5.12
C LEU A 144 -2.83 -1.97 -4.52
N ARG A 145 -3.03 -3.30 -4.44
CA ARG A 145 -2.01 -4.24 -3.96
C ARG A 145 -0.87 -4.42 -4.96
N GLU A 146 -1.17 -4.45 -6.24
CA GLU A 146 -0.18 -4.54 -7.31
C GLU A 146 0.70 -3.29 -7.34
N TRP A 147 0.09 -2.10 -7.34
CA TRP A 147 0.78 -0.83 -7.22
C TRP A 147 1.67 -0.80 -5.98
N GLN A 148 1.17 -1.24 -4.82
CA GLN A 148 1.96 -1.31 -3.60
C GLN A 148 3.20 -2.20 -3.77
N ARG A 149 3.05 -3.39 -4.35
CA ARG A 149 4.18 -4.30 -4.61
C ARG A 149 5.18 -3.67 -5.57
N SER A 150 4.70 -3.07 -6.66
CA SER A 150 5.53 -2.36 -7.63
C SER A 150 6.32 -1.25 -6.96
N TYR A 151 5.66 -0.37 -6.19
CA TYR A 151 6.33 0.70 -5.44
C TYR A 151 7.42 0.16 -4.54
N ARG A 152 7.13 -0.88 -3.74
CA ARG A 152 8.09 -1.49 -2.81
C ARG A 152 9.31 -2.07 -3.53
N HIS A 153 9.11 -2.68 -4.70
CA HIS A 153 10.22 -3.18 -5.50
C HIS A 153 11.09 -2.06 -6.02
N HIS A 154 10.51 -0.97 -6.53
CA HIS A 154 11.28 0.21 -6.93
C HIS A 154 12.04 0.82 -5.74
N ASP A 155 11.40 0.94 -4.58
CA ASP A 155 12.04 1.49 -3.39
C ASP A 155 13.19 0.59 -2.89
N HIS A 156 13.03 -0.74 -2.93
CA HIS A 156 14.13 -1.68 -2.65
C HIS A 156 15.27 -1.58 -3.66
N LEU A 157 14.97 -1.48 -4.96
CA LEU A 157 15.98 -1.32 -6.00
C LEU A 157 16.73 0.00 -5.83
N TRP A 158 16.03 1.07 -5.47
CA TRP A 158 16.65 2.33 -5.14
C TRP A 158 17.59 2.19 -3.93
N LEU A 159 17.15 1.57 -2.84
CA LEU A 159 17.96 1.46 -1.62
C LEU A 159 19.19 0.54 -1.74
N ALA A 160 19.17 -0.48 -2.61
CA ALA A 160 20.14 -1.58 -2.49
C ALA A 160 20.60 -2.24 -3.81
N SER A 161 20.24 -1.73 -4.99
CA SER A 161 20.63 -2.40 -6.25
C SER A 161 21.96 -1.93 -6.84
N GLY A 162 22.46 -0.75 -6.44
CA GLY A 162 23.60 -0.07 -7.09
C GLY A 162 23.27 0.35 -8.52
N THR A 163 23.36 -0.56 -9.49
CA THR A 163 23.21 -0.25 -10.92
C THR A 163 21.81 0.23 -11.30
N LEU A 164 20.75 -0.27 -10.65
CA LEU A 164 19.36 0.06 -10.97
C LEU A 164 18.79 1.19 -10.11
N GLU A 165 19.60 1.74 -9.19
CA GLU A 165 19.16 2.72 -8.19
C GLU A 165 18.47 3.92 -8.84
N MET A 166 19.11 4.51 -9.85
CA MET A 166 18.60 5.71 -10.49
C MET A 166 17.43 5.47 -11.44
N ALA A 167 17.31 4.27 -12.01
CA ALA A 167 16.14 3.91 -12.79
C ALA A 167 14.92 3.80 -11.86
N ALA A 168 15.09 3.12 -10.72
CA ALA A 168 14.04 2.94 -9.74
C ALA A 168 13.64 4.27 -9.05
N TYR A 169 14.61 5.13 -8.72
CA TYR A 169 14.30 6.45 -8.17
C TYR A 169 13.46 7.32 -9.11
N ARG A 170 13.69 7.24 -10.43
CA ARG A 170 12.87 8.00 -11.39
C ARG A 170 11.42 7.56 -11.35
N GLU A 171 11.15 6.26 -11.24
CA GLU A 171 9.77 5.78 -11.10
C GLU A 171 9.09 6.31 -9.83
N LEU A 172 9.84 6.46 -8.73
CA LEU A 172 9.31 6.96 -7.44
C LEU A 172 9.13 8.49 -7.39
N ALA A 173 10.00 9.23 -8.08
CA ALA A 173 10.13 10.69 -7.92
C ALA A 173 9.58 11.51 -9.10
N ASP A 174 9.43 10.92 -10.29
CA ASP A 174 8.84 11.61 -11.45
C ASP A 174 7.32 11.47 -11.43
N SER A 175 6.58 12.59 -11.51
CA SER A 175 5.11 12.56 -11.47
C SER A 175 4.48 11.94 -12.72
N GLU A 176 5.27 11.79 -13.78
CA GLU A 176 4.86 11.23 -15.07
C GLU A 176 5.46 9.82 -15.34
N SER A 177 6.12 9.23 -14.35
CA SER A 177 6.50 7.80 -14.41
C SER A 177 5.26 6.90 -14.53
N GLU A 178 5.45 5.66 -14.98
CA GLU A 178 4.34 4.70 -15.04
C GLU A 178 3.79 4.44 -13.64
N LEU A 179 4.68 4.25 -12.65
CA LEU A 179 4.30 4.03 -11.26
C LEU A 179 3.49 5.21 -10.66
N SER A 180 3.87 6.45 -10.99
CA SER A 180 3.16 7.65 -10.53
C SER A 180 1.82 7.83 -11.23
N ARG A 181 1.75 7.58 -12.54
CA ARG A 181 0.49 7.68 -13.29
C ARG A 181 -0.54 6.68 -12.79
N GLU A 182 -0.14 5.42 -12.60
CA GLU A 182 -1.01 4.39 -12.03
C GLU A 182 -1.47 4.77 -10.62
N GLY A 183 -0.56 5.18 -9.74
CA GLY A 183 -0.90 5.56 -8.38
C GLY A 183 -1.85 6.77 -8.30
N ARG A 184 -1.69 7.75 -9.20
CA ARG A 184 -2.59 8.91 -9.30
C ARG A 184 -3.98 8.51 -9.81
N GLU A 185 -4.06 7.59 -10.76
CA GLU A 185 -5.34 7.02 -11.21
C GLU A 185 -6.05 6.31 -10.05
N LEU A 186 -5.33 5.49 -9.28
CA LEU A 186 -5.86 4.83 -8.09
C LEU A 186 -6.33 5.82 -7.02
N CYS A 187 -5.59 6.91 -6.80
CA CYS A 187 -6.03 7.99 -5.92
C CYS A 187 -7.37 8.58 -6.35
N TRP A 188 -7.55 8.83 -7.66
CA TRP A 188 -8.81 9.34 -8.20
C TRP A 188 -9.96 8.36 -8.00
N MET A 189 -9.74 7.06 -8.17
CA MET A 189 -10.76 6.03 -7.92
C MET A 189 -11.16 5.95 -6.44
N VAL A 190 -10.18 6.02 -5.53
CA VAL A 190 -10.43 6.04 -4.08
C VAL A 190 -11.18 7.31 -3.67
N GLU A 191 -10.79 8.47 -4.21
CA GLU A 191 -11.49 9.74 -3.97
C GLU A 191 -12.94 9.68 -4.45
N SER A 192 -13.16 9.16 -5.66
CA SER A 192 -14.51 9.01 -6.23
C SER A 192 -15.41 8.12 -5.38
N ALA A 193 -14.86 7.05 -4.80
CA ALA A 193 -15.62 6.12 -3.96
C ALA A 193 -15.84 6.60 -2.51
N THR A 194 -14.95 7.44 -1.99
CA THR A 194 -14.99 7.89 -0.59
C THR A 194 -15.54 9.30 -0.41
N GLY A 195 -15.49 10.13 -1.45
CA GLY A 195 -15.72 11.58 -1.39
C GLY A 195 -14.63 12.35 -0.65
N ILE A 196 -13.51 11.69 -0.29
CA ILE A 196 -12.41 12.30 0.46
C ILE A 196 -11.27 12.64 -0.50
N PRO A 197 -10.75 13.88 -0.50
CA PRO A 197 -9.57 14.25 -1.26
C PRO A 197 -8.44 13.24 -1.07
N THR A 198 -7.97 12.61 -2.15
CA THR A 198 -6.95 11.56 -2.08
C THR A 198 -5.72 11.97 -2.89
N TYR A 199 -4.58 12.03 -2.23
CA TYR A 199 -3.34 12.55 -2.81
C TYR A 199 -2.34 11.43 -3.08
N TYR A 200 -1.59 11.54 -4.17
CA TYR A 200 -0.44 10.68 -4.42
C TYR A 200 0.81 11.27 -3.75
N TYR A 201 1.53 10.46 -2.97
CA TYR A 201 2.83 10.86 -2.43
C TYR A 201 3.93 10.70 -3.48
N LEU A 202 4.56 11.82 -3.85
CA LEU A 202 5.69 11.83 -4.77
C LEU A 202 7.01 11.87 -3.99
N MET A 203 7.85 10.86 -4.19
CA MET A 203 9.14 10.74 -3.51
C MET A 203 10.04 11.94 -3.83
N ARG A 204 10.72 12.46 -2.80
CA ARG A 204 11.76 13.47 -2.96
C ARG A 204 12.91 13.17 -2.01
N TYR A 205 14.00 12.61 -2.53
CA TYR A 205 15.21 12.38 -1.76
C TYR A 205 16.26 13.46 -2.03
N TRP A 206 16.65 13.64 -3.30
CA TRP A 206 17.59 14.69 -3.68
C TRP A 206 16.87 16.02 -3.90
N SER A 207 17.36 17.07 -3.26
CA SER A 207 16.88 18.43 -3.40
C SER A 207 17.99 19.37 -3.87
N ARG A 208 17.58 20.51 -4.43
CA ARG A 208 18.49 21.65 -4.57
C ARG A 208 18.74 22.26 -3.19
N ARG A 209 19.57 23.30 -3.11
CA ARG A 209 19.78 24.07 -1.86
C ARG A 209 18.42 24.43 -1.23
N PRO A 210 18.27 24.42 0.10
CA PRO A 210 16.96 24.57 0.77
C PRO A 210 16.15 25.78 0.31
N SER A 211 16.79 26.93 0.10
CA SER A 211 16.14 28.17 -0.36
C SER A 211 15.58 28.11 -1.79
N VAL A 212 16.09 27.20 -2.62
CA VAL A 212 15.61 26.93 -3.98
C VAL A 212 14.53 25.86 -3.94
N GLU A 213 14.75 24.78 -3.18
CA GLU A 213 13.79 23.68 -3.02
C GLU A 213 12.46 24.18 -2.43
N ALA A 214 12.51 25.10 -1.46
CA ALA A 214 11.33 25.75 -0.89
C ALA A 214 10.49 26.52 -1.93
N ARG A 215 11.05 26.84 -3.10
CA ARG A 215 10.38 27.53 -4.21
C ARG A 215 10.11 26.60 -5.39
N ARG A 216 10.31 25.28 -5.25
CA ARG A 216 10.06 24.35 -6.35
C ARG A 216 8.58 24.41 -6.76
N SER A 217 8.35 24.45 -8.05
CA SER A 217 7.01 24.33 -8.64
C SER A 217 6.47 22.92 -8.50
N CYS A 218 5.14 22.80 -8.46
CA CYS A 218 4.45 21.52 -8.59
C CYS A 218 4.84 20.85 -9.92
N PRO A 219 5.30 19.59 -9.92
CA PRO A 219 5.72 18.92 -11.14
C PRO A 219 4.57 18.63 -12.11
N GLY A 220 3.33 18.58 -11.63
CA GLY A 220 2.15 18.38 -12.49
C GLY A 220 1.65 19.65 -13.19
N CYS A 221 1.65 20.81 -12.52
CA CYS A 221 1.03 22.03 -13.07
C CYS A 221 1.93 23.28 -13.09
N GLY A 222 3.12 23.22 -12.52
CA GLY A 222 4.04 24.35 -12.46
C GLY A 222 3.71 25.42 -11.40
N CYS A 223 2.55 25.34 -10.75
CA CYS A 223 2.15 26.30 -9.72
C CYS A 223 2.97 26.17 -8.43
N ALA A 224 2.99 27.22 -7.61
CA ALA A 224 3.47 27.12 -6.24
C ALA A 224 2.60 26.15 -5.44
N TRP A 225 3.23 25.36 -4.56
CA TRP A 225 2.57 24.27 -3.82
C TRP A 225 3.22 24.00 -2.46
N ARG A 226 4.09 24.90 -1.99
CA ARG A 226 4.64 24.81 -0.64
C ARG A 226 3.55 25.18 0.36
N VAL A 227 3.44 24.40 1.42
CA VAL A 227 2.51 24.65 2.53
C VAL A 227 3.23 25.45 3.59
N GLU A 228 2.61 26.54 4.04
CA GLU A 228 3.06 27.28 5.22
C GLU A 228 2.64 26.48 6.47
N ARG A 229 3.60 26.10 7.30
CA ARG A 229 3.33 25.39 8.55
C ARG A 229 3.28 26.39 9.70
N SER A 230 2.31 26.24 10.60
CA SER A 230 2.41 26.81 11.94
C SER A 230 3.43 26.01 12.75
N GLU A 231 4.20 26.69 13.60
CA GLU A 231 5.31 26.10 14.39
C GLU A 231 4.83 25.21 15.55
N GLU A 232 3.54 24.90 15.61
CA GLU A 232 2.90 24.23 16.73
C GLU A 232 2.95 22.70 16.58
N GLY A 233 3.94 22.08 17.23
CA GLY A 233 4.02 20.62 17.41
C GLY A 233 5.19 19.94 16.69
N ARG A 234 5.41 18.65 16.99
CA ARG A 234 6.43 17.85 16.31
C ARG A 234 5.94 17.44 14.92
N PRO A 235 6.74 17.65 13.86
CA PRO A 235 6.33 17.31 12.51
C PRO A 235 6.16 15.79 12.36
N ARG A 236 4.98 15.38 11.89
CA ARG A 236 4.67 13.99 11.53
C ARG A 236 4.93 13.80 10.04
N PHE A 237 5.15 12.55 9.61
CA PHE A 237 5.35 12.23 8.19
C PHE A 237 4.18 12.67 7.31
N CYS A 238 2.94 12.59 7.83
CA CYS A 238 1.74 13.01 7.11
C CYS A 238 1.58 14.53 6.99
N ASP A 239 2.47 15.32 7.59
CA ASP A 239 2.45 16.77 7.51
C ASP A 239 3.38 17.23 6.36
N PHE A 240 2.92 17.07 5.12
CA PHE A 240 3.71 17.33 3.91
C PHE A 240 4.08 18.82 3.74
N GLU A 241 5.35 19.13 3.42
CA GLU A 241 5.76 20.50 3.10
C GLU A 241 5.26 20.98 1.73
N PHE A 242 4.86 20.06 0.86
CA PHE A 242 4.34 20.34 -0.47
C PHE A 242 3.01 19.65 -0.69
N LYS A 243 2.01 20.42 -1.11
CA LYS A 243 0.66 19.95 -1.40
C LYS A 243 0.05 20.75 -2.55
N CYS A 244 -0.38 20.05 -3.60
CA CYS A 244 -1.09 20.63 -4.73
C CYS A 244 -2.48 20.01 -4.86
N ASP A 245 -3.51 20.79 -4.53
CA ASP A 245 -4.91 20.34 -4.62
C ASP A 245 -5.34 20.10 -6.06
N ARG A 246 -4.88 20.93 -7.00
CA ARG A 246 -5.19 20.78 -8.44
C ARG A 246 -4.67 19.46 -9.01
N CYS A 247 -3.47 19.04 -8.61
CA CYS A 247 -2.83 17.84 -9.15
C CYS A 247 -3.04 16.60 -8.27
N ARG A 248 -3.64 16.75 -7.08
CA ARG A 248 -3.70 15.72 -6.04
C ARG A 248 -2.33 15.12 -5.72
N LEU A 249 -1.33 15.99 -5.58
CA LEU A 249 0.04 15.59 -5.23
C LEU A 249 0.43 16.11 -3.85
N VAL A 250 1.13 15.26 -3.08
CA VAL A 250 1.82 15.64 -1.85
C VAL A 250 3.26 15.16 -1.91
N SER A 251 4.16 15.86 -1.23
CA SER A 251 5.59 15.49 -1.21
C SER A 251 6.28 16.18 -0.04
N ASN A 252 7.43 15.65 0.37
CA ASN A 252 8.24 16.23 1.43
C ASN A 252 9.38 17.08 0.88
N GLN A 253 10.00 17.85 1.76
CA GLN A 253 11.31 18.45 1.53
C GLN A 253 12.35 17.35 1.26
N GLY A 254 13.17 17.51 0.21
CA GLY A 254 14.24 16.55 -0.05
C GLY A 254 15.29 16.54 1.06
N VAL A 255 15.84 15.35 1.31
CA VAL A 255 16.74 15.06 2.43
C VAL A 255 18.19 15.39 2.10
N SER A 256 18.64 15.14 0.87
CA SER A 256 20.04 15.32 0.48
C SER A 256 20.24 16.36 -0.61
N THR A 257 21.28 17.20 -0.47
CA THR A 257 21.68 18.20 -1.47
C THR A 257 22.87 17.76 -2.35
N ASP A 258 23.41 16.57 -2.12
CA ASP A 258 24.57 16.03 -2.83
C ASP A 258 24.24 15.39 -4.19
N GLY A 259 22.96 15.37 -4.57
CA GLY A 259 22.46 14.63 -5.73
C GLY A 259 22.92 15.13 -7.09
N GLY A 260 23.61 16.28 -7.17
CA GLY A 260 24.09 16.86 -8.43
C GLY A 260 23.00 16.90 -9.51
N ARG A 261 23.21 16.17 -10.61
CA ARG A 261 22.24 16.06 -11.74
C ARG A 261 20.91 15.39 -11.37
N TYR A 262 20.85 14.63 -10.28
CA TYR A 262 19.65 13.89 -9.85
C TYR A 262 18.63 14.78 -9.15
N THR A 263 19.04 15.97 -8.68
CA THR A 263 18.14 16.96 -8.06
C THR A 263 17.03 17.43 -9.01
N GLY A 264 17.24 17.34 -10.33
CA GLY A 264 16.26 17.69 -11.36
C GLY A 264 15.23 16.62 -11.69
N ILE A 265 15.32 15.42 -11.09
CA ILE A 265 14.30 14.37 -11.27
C ILE A 265 13.04 14.76 -10.49
N GLY A 266 11.87 14.68 -11.15
CA GLY A 266 10.60 15.08 -10.54
C GLY A 266 10.41 16.59 -10.40
N GLU A 267 11.21 17.41 -11.09
CA GLU A 267 10.96 18.85 -11.20
C GLU A 267 10.04 19.14 -12.39
N PHE A 268 9.24 20.20 -12.27
CA PHE A 268 8.39 20.68 -13.35
C PHE A 268 9.22 20.99 -14.61
N ARG A 269 8.84 20.39 -15.73
CA ARG A 269 9.40 20.70 -17.04
C ARG A 269 8.34 21.42 -17.86
N ARG A 270 8.58 22.70 -18.18
CA ARG A 270 7.77 23.37 -19.22
C ARG A 270 7.94 22.57 -20.50
N GLU A 271 6.84 22.15 -21.11
CA GLU A 271 6.88 21.61 -22.46
C GLU A 271 7.64 22.62 -23.33
N LYS A 272 8.70 22.15 -23.99
CA LYS A 272 9.29 22.93 -25.07
C LYS A 272 8.22 22.92 -26.16
N VAL A 273 7.53 24.04 -26.34
CA VAL A 273 6.77 24.32 -27.55
C VAL A 273 7.71 24.00 -28.71
N ARG A 274 7.44 22.89 -29.41
CA ARG A 274 8.13 22.51 -30.64
C ARG A 274 7.47 23.22 -31.80
#